data_AF-A0A7R8ZVW8-F1
#
_entry.id   AF-A0A7R8ZVW8-F1
#
_cell.length_a   1.000
_cell.length_b   1.000
_cell.length_c   1.000
_cell.angle_alpha   90.00
_cell.angle_beta   90.00
_cell.angle_gamma   90.00
#
_symmetry.space_group_name_H-M   'P 1'
#
loop_
_entity.id
_entity.type
_entity.pdbx_description
1 polymer ?
#
loop_
_entity_poly.entity_id
_entity_poly.type
_entity_poly.pdbx_seq_one_letter_code
_entity_poly.pdbx_strand_id
1 'polypeptide(L)'
;MGKIYDYPLNFEKFQELRADIREKQTAAKKNQDKEIAQTEQLIEKFRYKASKASFAQSLIKKLDKVDRVELEELDNRKMNITFPPAPRSGKVIGKSENLSKFYDEKRVFENIDIEIERGQRIAFVGQNGQGKTTLVKILTGLVEPTSGLVETGHNLQLGYYAQNQADSLDGSKTLLQTIEDAATEDTRKLARKLLGSFMFSGEDVDKK
;
A
#
# COMPACT_ATOMS: atom_id res chain seq x y z
N MET A 1 21.35 -8.13 4.47
CA MET A 1 21.48 -7.11 5.55
C MET A 1 21.27 -5.75 4.92
N GLY A 2 20.30 -4.97 5.41
CA GLY A 2 20.10 -3.59 4.92
C GLY A 2 21.22 -2.65 5.37
N LYS A 3 21.48 -1.59 4.61
CA LYS A 3 22.40 -0.50 4.98
C LYS A 3 21.58 0.67 5.50
N ILE A 4 22.02 1.31 6.58
CA ILE A 4 21.38 2.52 7.12
C ILE A 4 22.35 3.69 6.94
N TYR A 5 21.83 4.81 6.48
CA TYR A 5 22.58 6.03 6.22
C TYR A 5 21.90 7.20 6.92
N ASP A 6 22.70 8.06 7.55
CA ASP A 6 22.22 9.31 8.14
C ASP A 6 22.48 10.46 7.17
N TYR A 7 21.47 11.29 6.96
CA TYR A 7 21.52 12.46 6.09
C TYR A 7 21.05 13.68 6.89
N PRO A 8 21.94 14.62 7.23
CA PRO A 8 21.60 15.81 8.01
C PRO A 8 20.90 16.87 7.13
N LEU A 9 19.79 16.50 6.53
CA LEU A 9 19.00 17.30 5.58
C LEU A 9 17.51 17.21 5.94
N ASN A 10 16.74 18.22 5.54
CA ASN A 10 15.29 18.09 5.56
C ASN A 10 14.82 17.11 4.45
N PHE A 11 13.57 16.66 4.53
CA PHE A 11 13.06 15.62 3.64
C PHE A 11 13.09 16.02 2.15
N GLU A 12 12.82 17.28 1.84
CA GLU A 12 12.82 17.79 0.46
C GLU A 12 14.22 17.76 -0.15
N LYS A 13 15.22 18.34 0.53
CA LYS A 13 16.62 18.30 0.10
C LYS A 13 17.19 16.87 0.06
N PHE A 14 16.71 16.01 0.94
CA PHE A 14 17.07 14.59 0.92
C PHE A 14 16.57 13.91 -0.37
N GLN A 15 15.36 14.21 -0.85
CA GLN A 15 14.85 13.67 -2.11
C GLN A 15 15.67 14.13 -3.31
N GLU A 16 16.04 15.41 -3.37
CA GLU A 16 16.91 15.96 -4.42
C GLU A 16 18.28 15.27 -4.41
N LEU A 17 18.94 15.19 -3.24
CA LEU A 17 20.22 14.50 -3.08
C LEU A 17 20.14 13.04 -3.53
N ARG A 18 19.05 12.34 -3.18
CA ARG A 18 18.83 10.94 -3.58
C ARG A 18 18.67 10.80 -5.09
N ALA A 19 17.97 11.73 -5.74
CA ALA A 19 17.82 11.75 -7.18
C ALA A 19 19.18 11.97 -7.88
N ASP A 20 19.98 12.92 -7.40
CA ASP A 20 21.32 13.22 -7.92
C ASP A 20 22.29 12.03 -7.75
N ILE A 21 22.33 11.44 -6.54
CA ILE A 21 23.15 10.26 -6.26
C ILE A 21 22.78 9.13 -7.22
N ARG A 22 21.48 8.91 -7.41
CA ARG A 22 20.97 7.85 -8.30
C ARG A 22 21.33 8.12 -9.75
N GLU A 23 21.20 9.36 -10.23
CA GLU A 23 21.60 9.73 -11.58
C GLU A 23 23.08 9.43 -11.82
N LYS A 24 23.94 9.84 -10.89
CA LYS A 24 25.38 9.58 -10.92
C LYS A 24 25.68 8.08 -10.89
N GLN A 25 25.04 7.31 -10.00
CA GLN A 25 25.21 5.86 -9.93
C GLN A 25 24.73 5.16 -11.22
N THR A 26 23.63 5.62 -11.82
CA THR A 26 23.08 5.06 -13.06
C THR A 26 24.00 5.33 -14.24
N ALA A 27 24.53 6.56 -14.34
CA ALA A 27 25.51 6.92 -15.37
C ALA A 27 26.82 6.14 -15.19
N ALA A 28 27.33 6.04 -13.96
CA ALA A 28 28.54 5.28 -13.64
C ALA A 28 28.37 3.79 -13.98
N LYS A 29 27.24 3.19 -13.60
CA LYS A 29 26.93 1.79 -13.92
C LYS A 29 26.84 1.56 -15.42
N LYS A 30 26.13 2.43 -16.15
CA LYS A 30 26.01 2.33 -17.62
C LYS A 30 27.38 2.38 -18.31
N ASN A 31 28.28 3.24 -17.85
CA ASN A 31 29.63 3.34 -18.38
C ASN A 31 30.46 2.09 -18.04
N GLN A 32 30.39 1.63 -16.79
CA GLN A 32 31.10 0.42 -16.35
C GLN A 32 30.61 -0.83 -17.12
N ASP A 33 29.30 -1.01 -17.28
CA ASP A 33 28.71 -2.12 -18.02
C ASP A 33 29.18 -2.12 -19.49
N LYS A 34 29.33 -0.93 -20.10
CA LYS A 34 29.88 -0.78 -21.46
C LYS A 34 31.35 -1.18 -21.53
N GLU A 35 32.17 -0.76 -20.57
CA GLU A 35 33.60 -1.13 -20.50
C GLU A 35 33.80 -2.62 -20.26
N ILE A 36 32.98 -3.23 -19.39
CA ILE A 36 32.97 -4.67 -19.14
C ILE A 36 32.64 -5.41 -20.44
N ALA A 37 31.56 -5.05 -21.12
CA ALA A 37 31.16 -5.69 -22.38
C ALA A 37 32.25 -5.59 -23.47
N GLN A 38 32.90 -4.43 -23.60
CA GLN A 38 34.03 -4.27 -24.53
C GLN A 38 35.22 -5.15 -24.16
N THR A 39 35.54 -5.24 -22.87
CA THR A 39 36.64 -6.07 -22.38
C THR A 39 36.34 -7.56 -22.59
N GLU A 40 35.11 -8.00 -22.35
CA GLU A 40 34.63 -9.36 -22.60
C GLU A 40 34.75 -9.72 -24.09
N GLN A 41 34.34 -8.83 -24.99
CA GLN A 41 34.50 -9.03 -26.44
C GLN A 41 35.97 -9.18 -26.85
N LEU A 42 36.89 -8.40 -26.25
CA LEU A 42 38.32 -8.52 -26.51
C LEU A 42 38.87 -9.86 -25.99
N ILE A 43 38.46 -10.29 -24.80
CA ILE A 43 38.84 -11.59 -24.26
C ILE A 43 38.39 -12.68 -25.22
N GLU A 44 37.11 -12.70 -25.63
CA GLU A 44 36.56 -13.71 -26.54
C GLU A 44 37.31 -13.75 -27.87
N LYS A 45 37.57 -12.58 -28.47
CA LYS A 45 38.29 -12.45 -29.74
C LYS A 45 39.73 -12.99 -29.69
N PHE A 46 40.42 -12.86 -28.56
CA PHE A 46 41.83 -13.23 -28.43
C PHE A 46 42.07 -14.54 -27.67
N ARG A 47 41.04 -15.14 -27.05
CA ARG A 47 41.14 -16.36 -26.24
C ARG A 47 41.72 -17.55 -26.98
N TYR A 48 41.44 -17.66 -28.28
CA TYR A 48 41.89 -18.78 -29.13
C TYR A 48 43.24 -18.53 -29.84
N LYS A 49 43.85 -17.36 -29.69
CA LYS A 49 45.15 -17.03 -30.30
C LYS A 49 46.27 -17.22 -29.29
N ALA A 50 47.08 -18.25 -29.47
CA ALA A 50 48.20 -18.59 -28.57
C ALA A 50 49.14 -17.40 -28.29
N SER A 51 49.45 -16.58 -29.31
CA SER A 51 50.32 -15.39 -29.17
C SER A 51 49.73 -14.25 -28.33
N LYS A 52 48.41 -14.28 -28.05
CA LYS A 52 47.70 -13.27 -27.25
C LYS A 52 47.08 -13.85 -25.98
N ALA A 53 47.42 -15.09 -25.62
CA ALA A 53 46.88 -15.75 -24.43
C ALA A 53 47.21 -14.98 -23.13
N SER A 54 48.43 -14.49 -22.98
CA SER A 54 48.83 -13.68 -21.81
C SER A 54 48.07 -12.36 -21.70
N PHE A 55 47.72 -11.75 -22.84
CA PHE A 55 46.90 -10.54 -22.92
C PHE A 55 45.44 -10.81 -22.55
N ALA A 56 44.84 -11.88 -23.06
CA ALA A 56 43.48 -12.28 -22.65
C ALA A 56 43.42 -12.59 -21.15
N GLN A 57 44.43 -13.28 -20.61
CA GLN A 57 44.54 -13.58 -19.18
C GLN A 57 44.69 -12.33 -18.30
N SER A 58 45.38 -11.28 -18.77
CA SER A 58 45.49 -10.04 -18.00
C SER A 58 44.16 -9.27 -17.95
N LEU A 59 43.37 -9.29 -19.03
CA LEU A 59 42.03 -8.70 -19.07
C LEU A 59 41.04 -9.44 -18.16
N ILE A 60 41.07 -10.78 -18.13
CA ILE A 60 40.26 -11.58 -17.20
C ILE A 60 40.56 -11.20 -15.76
N LYS A 61 41.84 -11.18 -15.38
CA LYS A 61 42.26 -10.77 -14.02
C LYS A 61 41.89 -9.33 -13.69
N LYS A 62 41.82 -8.44 -14.69
CA LYS A 62 41.36 -7.06 -14.50
C LYS A 62 39.86 -7.05 -14.19
N LEU A 63 39.05 -7.77 -14.95
CA LEU A 63 37.60 -7.89 -14.72
C LEU A 63 37.27 -8.48 -13.35
N ASP A 64 38.00 -9.50 -12.90
CA ASP A 64 37.79 -10.13 -11.59
C ASP A 64 38.01 -9.17 -10.40
N LYS A 65 38.77 -8.09 -10.62
CA LYS A 65 39.07 -7.07 -9.60
C LYS A 65 38.17 -5.84 -9.70
N VAL A 66 37.24 -5.78 -10.65
CA VAL A 66 36.35 -4.63 -10.80
C VAL A 66 35.23 -4.72 -9.77
N ASP A 67 35.23 -3.78 -8.82
CA ASP A 67 34.08 -3.57 -7.95
C ASP A 67 32.91 -3.02 -8.78
N ARG A 68 31.85 -3.81 -8.89
CA ARG A 68 30.68 -3.43 -9.69
C ARG A 68 29.88 -2.36 -8.98
N VAL A 69 29.46 -1.35 -9.73
CA VAL A 69 28.54 -0.33 -9.23
C VAL A 69 27.18 -0.98 -9.00
N GLU A 70 26.79 -1.04 -7.72
CA GLU A 70 25.46 -1.44 -7.29
C GLU A 70 24.48 -0.28 -7.50
N LEU A 71 23.39 -0.53 -8.23
CA LEU A 71 22.24 0.35 -8.20
C LEU A 71 21.33 -0.11 -7.08
N GLU A 72 20.94 0.81 -6.20
CA GLU A 72 19.86 0.52 -5.27
C GLU A 72 18.57 0.26 -6.05
N GLU A 73 18.08 -0.97 -5.95
CA GLU A 73 16.76 -1.34 -6.45
C GLU A 73 15.72 -0.53 -5.70
N LEU A 74 14.91 0.23 -6.44
CA LEU A 74 13.71 0.80 -5.84
C LEU A 74 12.72 -0.33 -5.69
N ASP A 75 12.21 -0.49 -4.48
CA ASP A 75 10.94 -1.16 -4.30
C ASP A 75 9.83 -0.29 -4.90
N ASN A 76 9.70 -0.36 -6.23
CA ASN A 76 8.65 0.32 -6.99
C ASN A 76 7.34 -0.45 -6.94
N ARG A 77 7.24 -1.51 -6.12
CA ARG A 77 6.01 -2.28 -6.02
C ARG A 77 4.94 -1.38 -5.42
N LYS A 78 3.83 -1.23 -6.13
CA LYS A 78 2.67 -0.45 -5.71
C LYS A 78 1.54 -1.40 -5.41
N MET A 79 0.83 -1.17 -4.31
CA MET A 79 -0.44 -1.84 -4.08
C MET A 79 -1.42 -1.43 -5.18
N ASN A 80 -1.91 -2.40 -5.95
CA ASN A 80 -2.90 -2.17 -6.99
C ASN A 80 -4.18 -2.92 -6.65
N ILE A 81 -5.07 -2.25 -5.92
CA ILE A 81 -6.33 -2.82 -5.44
C ILE A 81 -7.46 -2.30 -6.31
N THR A 82 -8.24 -3.21 -6.88
CA THR A 82 -9.45 -2.87 -7.65
C THR A 82 -10.64 -3.52 -6.97
N PHE A 83 -11.62 -2.70 -6.58
CA PHE A 83 -12.88 -3.19 -6.04
C PHE A 83 -13.86 -3.48 -7.19
N PRO A 84 -14.63 -4.58 -7.13
CA PRO A 84 -15.71 -4.81 -8.08
C PRO A 84 -16.75 -3.69 -7.94
N PRO A 85 -17.50 -3.38 -9.01
CA PRO A 85 -18.58 -2.40 -8.93
C PRO A 85 -19.64 -2.88 -7.92
N ALA A 86 -20.07 -1.98 -7.05
CA ALA A 86 -21.10 -2.27 -6.07
C ALA A 86 -22.46 -2.53 -6.76
N PRO A 87 -23.34 -3.39 -6.19
CA PRO A 87 -24.70 -3.54 -6.66
C PRO A 87 -25.45 -2.21 -6.70
N ARG A 88 -26.46 -2.11 -7.58
CA ARG A 88 -27.24 -0.88 -7.73
C ARG A 88 -28.12 -0.65 -6.50
N SER A 89 -27.83 0.40 -5.74
CA SER A 89 -28.70 0.94 -4.69
C SER A 89 -29.60 2.07 -5.20
N GLY A 90 -30.57 2.49 -4.37
CA GLY A 90 -31.38 3.69 -4.57
C GLY A 90 -30.56 4.98 -4.74
N LYS A 91 -31.20 6.07 -5.20
CA LYS A 91 -30.52 7.37 -5.38
C LYS A 91 -30.09 7.93 -4.03
N VAL A 92 -31.02 8.03 -3.08
CA VAL A 92 -30.75 8.35 -1.68
C VAL A 92 -30.39 7.06 -0.97
N ILE A 93 -29.21 7.02 -0.36
CA ILE A 93 -28.68 5.85 0.35
C ILE A 93 -28.75 5.98 1.87
N GLY A 94 -28.85 7.20 2.39
CA GLY A 94 -29.06 7.42 3.82
C GLY A 94 -29.67 8.79 4.06
N LYS A 95 -30.60 8.88 5.00
CA LYS A 95 -31.21 10.13 5.41
C LYS A 95 -31.33 10.17 6.93
N SER A 96 -31.09 11.32 7.54
CA SER A 96 -31.36 11.56 8.95
C SER A 96 -32.25 12.78 9.12
N GLU A 97 -33.16 12.70 10.09
CA GLU A 97 -34.07 13.79 10.45
C GLU A 97 -34.00 14.06 11.96
N ASN A 98 -33.71 15.31 12.33
CA ASN A 98 -33.57 15.80 13.71
C ASN A 98 -32.65 14.94 14.59
N LEU A 99 -31.59 14.39 14.00
CA LEU A 99 -30.76 13.38 14.65
C LEU A 99 -29.95 13.98 15.81
N SER A 100 -30.09 13.39 17.00
CA SER A 100 -29.42 13.88 18.19
C SER A 100 -28.85 12.74 19.04
N LYS A 101 -27.73 13.01 19.71
CA LYS A 101 -27.09 12.06 20.63
C LYS A 101 -26.61 12.76 21.89
N PHE A 102 -27.05 12.21 23.01
CA PHE A 102 -26.65 12.60 24.36
C PHE A 102 -26.12 11.37 25.11
N TYR A 103 -25.11 11.58 25.95
CA TYR A 103 -24.66 10.60 26.95
C TYR A 103 -24.74 11.29 28.31
N ASP A 104 -25.69 10.88 29.14
CA ASP A 104 -26.01 11.54 30.41
C ASP A 104 -26.19 13.06 30.20
N GLU A 105 -25.38 13.90 30.85
CA GLU A 105 -25.42 15.36 30.71
C GLU A 105 -24.66 15.87 29.47
N LYS A 106 -23.89 15.00 28.79
CA LYS A 106 -23.06 15.39 27.65
C LYS A 106 -23.85 15.34 26.34
N ARG A 107 -24.18 16.52 25.80
CA ARG A 107 -24.65 16.69 24.42
C ARG A 107 -23.50 16.47 23.45
N VAL A 108 -23.59 15.42 22.63
CA VAL A 108 -22.58 15.10 21.61
C VAL A 108 -22.88 15.90 20.34
N PHE A 109 -24.12 15.85 19.87
CA PHE A 109 -24.67 16.65 18.79
C PHE A 109 -26.20 16.63 18.86
N GLU A 110 -26.86 17.56 18.18
CA GLU A 110 -28.32 17.66 18.17
C GLU A 110 -28.81 18.29 16.86
N ASN A 111 -30.01 17.87 16.44
CA ASN A 111 -30.73 18.34 15.25
C ASN A 111 -29.90 18.27 13.96
N ILE A 112 -29.29 17.11 13.70
CA ILE A 112 -28.55 16.85 12.46
C ILE A 112 -29.49 16.26 11.40
N ASP A 113 -29.67 17.02 10.32
CA ASP A 113 -30.33 16.57 9.09
C ASP A 113 -29.28 16.32 8.01
N ILE A 114 -29.26 15.10 7.47
CA ILE A 114 -28.32 14.68 6.42
C ILE A 114 -29.10 13.91 5.37
N GLU A 115 -28.83 14.17 4.09
CA GLU A 115 -29.23 13.31 2.99
C GLU A 115 -27.98 12.93 2.19
N ILE A 116 -27.75 11.62 2.05
CA ILE A 116 -26.60 11.04 1.36
C ILE A 116 -27.10 10.39 0.09
N GLU A 117 -26.58 10.82 -1.05
CA GLU A 117 -26.86 10.20 -2.33
C GLU A 117 -25.75 9.23 -2.76
N ARG A 118 -26.13 8.23 -3.56
CA ARG A 118 -25.22 7.25 -4.13
C ARG A 118 -24.12 7.94 -4.95
N GLY A 119 -22.87 7.63 -4.63
CA GLY A 119 -21.69 8.16 -5.32
C GLY A 119 -21.13 9.44 -4.69
N GLN A 120 -21.81 10.02 -3.69
CA GLN A 120 -21.25 11.11 -2.92
C GLN A 120 -20.10 10.63 -2.02
N ARG A 121 -19.12 11.51 -1.83
CA ARG A 121 -18.01 11.33 -0.89
C ARG A 121 -18.15 12.42 0.18
N ILE A 122 -18.39 12.01 1.41
CA ILE A 122 -18.64 12.91 2.53
C ILE A 122 -17.51 12.76 3.54
N ALA A 123 -16.99 13.88 4.01
CA ALA A 123 -15.97 13.93 5.07
C ALA A 123 -16.51 14.73 6.26
N PHE A 124 -16.46 14.13 7.45
CA PHE A 124 -16.78 14.82 8.69
C PHE A 124 -15.49 15.39 9.30
N VAL A 125 -15.41 16.70 9.43
CA VAL A 125 -14.24 17.40 9.97
C VAL A 125 -14.61 18.09 11.28
N GLY A 126 -13.70 18.06 12.26
CA GLY A 126 -13.91 18.67 13.56
C GLY A 126 -12.88 18.17 14.57
N GLN A 127 -12.84 18.78 15.76
CA GLN A 127 -11.93 18.36 16.83
C GLN A 127 -12.26 16.96 17.36
N ASN A 128 -11.29 16.33 18.03
CA ASN A 128 -11.50 15.05 18.70
C ASN A 128 -12.57 15.21 19.79
N GLY A 129 -13.42 14.19 19.94
CA GLY A 129 -14.51 14.21 20.93
C GLY A 129 -15.83 14.89 20.48
N GLN A 130 -15.88 15.52 19.30
CA GLN A 130 -17.09 16.18 18.76
C GLN A 130 -18.11 15.22 18.12
N GLY A 131 -18.08 13.94 18.49
CA GLY A 131 -19.12 13.00 18.04
C GLY A 131 -19.03 12.46 16.63
N LYS A 132 -18.00 12.76 15.83
CA LYS A 132 -17.86 12.28 14.45
C LYS A 132 -17.99 10.75 14.33
N THR A 133 -17.22 10.01 15.12
CA THR A 133 -17.28 8.56 15.16
C THR A 133 -18.64 8.07 15.63
N THR A 134 -19.27 8.78 16.58
CA THR A 134 -20.62 8.48 17.07
C THR A 134 -21.67 8.67 15.99
N LEU A 135 -21.58 9.76 15.21
CA LEU A 135 -22.47 10.05 14.08
C LEU A 135 -22.35 8.97 13.01
N VAL A 136 -21.12 8.60 12.62
CA VAL A 136 -20.91 7.51 11.66
C VAL A 136 -21.52 6.21 12.18
N LYS A 137 -21.29 5.85 13.45
CA LYS A 137 -21.88 4.66 14.06
C LYS A 137 -23.41 4.68 14.07
N ILE A 138 -24.03 5.84 14.28
CA ILE A 138 -25.49 5.99 14.24
C ILE A 138 -26.02 5.84 12.81
N LEU A 139 -25.38 6.49 11.83
CA LEU A 139 -25.74 6.35 10.41
C LEU A 139 -25.55 4.91 9.92
N THR A 140 -24.63 4.14 10.51
CA THR A 140 -24.44 2.72 10.21
C THR A 140 -25.26 1.77 11.08
N GLY A 141 -26.16 2.28 11.95
CA GLY A 141 -27.01 1.46 12.81
C GLY A 141 -26.28 0.68 13.92
N LEU A 142 -25.02 1.03 14.22
CA LEU A 142 -24.23 0.40 15.29
C LEU A 142 -24.50 1.02 16.67
N VAL A 143 -25.06 2.22 16.69
CA VAL A 143 -25.43 2.95 17.91
C VAL A 143 -26.79 3.57 17.67
N GLU A 144 -27.71 3.44 18.62
CA GLU A 144 -29.00 4.12 18.55
C GLU A 144 -28.84 5.62 18.83
N PRO A 145 -29.55 6.49 18.08
CA PRO A 145 -29.65 7.90 18.44
C PRO A 145 -30.43 8.06 19.75
N THR A 146 -30.30 9.23 20.40
CA THR A 146 -31.18 9.56 21.52
C THR A 146 -32.54 10.05 21.03
N SER A 147 -32.56 10.78 19.91
CA SER A 147 -33.76 11.22 19.23
C SER A 147 -33.51 11.46 17.74
N GLY A 148 -34.58 11.60 16.97
CA GLY A 148 -34.55 11.69 15.51
C GLY A 148 -34.62 10.31 14.84
N LEU A 149 -34.56 10.31 13.51
CA LEU A 149 -34.68 9.10 12.68
C LEU A 149 -33.46 8.98 11.76
N VAL A 150 -33.06 7.74 11.48
CA VAL A 150 -32.15 7.40 10.37
C VAL A 150 -32.86 6.42 9.45
N GLU A 151 -32.96 6.75 8.18
CA GLU A 151 -33.49 5.90 7.13
C GLU A 151 -32.38 5.47 6.19
N THR A 152 -32.35 4.19 5.84
CA THR A 152 -31.41 3.65 4.85
C THR A 152 -32.10 3.46 3.50
N GLY A 153 -31.35 3.72 2.43
CA GLY A 153 -31.87 3.61 1.07
C GLY A 153 -32.13 2.16 0.63
N HIS A 154 -33.01 1.99 -0.34
CA HIS A 154 -33.34 0.68 -0.89
C HIS A 154 -32.11 -0.03 -1.49
N ASN A 155 -31.99 -1.33 -1.20
CA ASN A 155 -30.91 -2.20 -1.68
C ASN A 155 -29.51 -1.68 -1.32
N LEU A 156 -29.36 -1.04 -0.16
CA LEU A 156 -28.07 -0.62 0.38
C LEU A 156 -27.35 -1.80 1.01
N GLN A 157 -26.12 -2.07 0.56
CA GLN A 157 -25.16 -2.88 1.30
C GLN A 157 -24.25 -1.96 2.10
N LEU A 158 -24.37 -2.04 3.42
CA LEU A 158 -23.64 -1.18 4.34
C LEU A 158 -22.36 -1.88 4.80
N GLY A 159 -21.22 -1.20 4.68
CA GLY A 159 -19.93 -1.64 5.24
C GLY A 159 -19.40 -0.60 6.23
N TYR A 160 -18.97 -1.05 7.40
CA TYR A 160 -18.35 -0.20 8.42
C TYR A 160 -16.92 -0.64 8.68
N TYR A 161 -15.97 0.28 8.57
CA TYR A 161 -14.56 0.05 8.90
C TYR A 161 -14.19 0.86 10.13
N ALA A 162 -13.96 0.18 11.25
CA ALA A 162 -13.64 0.83 12.53
C ALA A 162 -12.18 1.30 12.55
N GLN A 163 -11.92 2.38 13.30
CA GLN A 163 -10.56 2.90 13.49
C GLN A 163 -9.61 1.86 14.11
N ASN A 164 -10.14 0.98 14.96
CA ASN A 164 -9.39 -0.05 15.67
C ASN A 164 -9.64 -1.46 15.11
N GLN A 165 -10.00 -1.58 13.82
CA GLN A 165 -10.30 -2.89 13.22
C GLN A 165 -9.13 -3.87 13.34
N ALA A 166 -7.89 -3.37 13.34
CA ALA A 166 -6.68 -4.18 13.51
C ALA A 166 -6.63 -4.91 14.85
N ASP A 167 -7.15 -4.32 15.93
CA ASP A 167 -7.12 -4.91 17.28
C ASP A 167 -8.07 -6.13 17.39
N SER A 168 -9.00 -6.28 16.44
CA SER A 168 -9.93 -7.40 16.40
C SER A 168 -9.41 -8.61 15.61
N LEU A 169 -8.24 -8.50 15.00
CA LEU A 169 -7.65 -9.59 14.23
C LEU A 169 -7.03 -10.65 15.15
N ASP A 170 -7.23 -11.92 14.78
CA ASP A 170 -6.66 -13.05 15.51
C ASP A 170 -5.22 -13.30 15.06
N GLY A 171 -4.26 -12.84 15.88
CA GLY A 171 -2.82 -13.03 15.62
C GLY A 171 -2.34 -14.48 15.67
N SER A 172 -3.22 -15.46 15.93
CA SER A 172 -2.88 -16.88 15.79
C SER A 172 -3.07 -17.40 14.36
N LYS A 173 -3.82 -16.66 13.52
CA LYS A 173 -4.13 -17.04 12.13
C LYS A 173 -3.09 -16.50 11.17
N THR A 174 -2.90 -17.21 10.06
CA THR A 174 -2.09 -16.69 8.95
C THR A 174 -2.83 -15.58 8.22
N LEU A 175 -2.10 -14.77 7.47
CA LEU A 175 -2.69 -13.78 6.54
C LEU A 175 -3.67 -14.46 5.57
N LEU A 176 -3.32 -15.63 5.03
CA LEU A 176 -4.21 -16.39 4.14
C LEU A 176 -5.49 -16.82 4.85
N GLN A 177 -5.39 -17.45 6.01
CA GLN A 177 -6.55 -17.90 6.78
C GLN A 177 -7.48 -16.73 7.15
N THR A 178 -6.91 -15.59 7.54
CA THR A 178 -7.69 -14.39 7.89
C THR A 178 -8.56 -13.92 6.73
N ILE A 179 -8.03 -13.94 5.50
CA ILE A 179 -8.79 -13.59 4.30
C ILE A 179 -9.79 -14.69 3.92
N GLU A 180 -9.39 -15.96 4.00
CA GLU A 180 -10.26 -17.10 3.63
C GLU A 180 -11.47 -17.27 4.55
N ASP A 181 -11.32 -16.93 5.83
CA ASP A 181 -12.38 -16.95 6.84
C ASP A 181 -13.41 -15.82 6.61
N ALA A 182 -12.95 -14.66 6.15
CA ALA A 182 -13.81 -13.51 5.83
C ALA A 182 -14.43 -13.58 4.41
N ALA A 183 -13.91 -14.47 3.55
CA ALA A 183 -14.31 -14.59 2.16
C ALA A 183 -15.57 -15.43 1.97
N THR A 184 -16.37 -15.09 0.95
CA THR A 184 -17.39 -15.97 0.38
C THR A 184 -16.72 -17.07 -0.44
N GLU A 185 -17.46 -18.12 -0.83
CA GLU A 185 -16.90 -19.20 -1.67
C GLU A 185 -16.23 -18.69 -2.95
N ASP A 186 -16.81 -17.66 -3.58
CA ASP A 186 -16.25 -17.05 -4.79
C ASP A 186 -15.00 -16.21 -4.51
N THR A 187 -14.98 -15.44 -3.42
CA THR A 187 -13.82 -14.59 -3.09
C THR A 187 -12.68 -15.38 -2.46
N ARG A 188 -12.95 -16.55 -1.87
CA ARG A 188 -11.92 -17.44 -1.30
C ARG A 188 -10.93 -17.90 -2.38
N LYS A 189 -11.42 -18.19 -3.59
CA LYS A 189 -10.57 -18.52 -4.75
C LYS A 189 -9.62 -17.38 -5.14
N LEU A 190 -9.95 -16.14 -4.76
CA LEU A 190 -9.17 -14.95 -5.04
C LEU A 190 -8.28 -14.53 -3.86
N ALA A 191 -8.30 -15.21 -2.71
CA ALA A 191 -7.62 -14.80 -1.49
C ALA A 191 -6.11 -14.53 -1.69
N ARG A 192 -5.40 -15.47 -2.34
CA ARG A 192 -3.97 -15.28 -2.67
C ARG A 192 -3.73 -14.13 -3.66
N LYS A 193 -4.62 -13.94 -4.62
CA LYS A 193 -4.54 -12.82 -5.58
C LYS A 193 -4.74 -11.48 -4.86
N LEU A 194 -5.66 -11.43 -3.91
CA LEU A 194 -5.91 -10.26 -3.07
C LEU A 194 -4.66 -9.95 -2.23
N LEU A 195 -4.11 -10.94 -1.51
CA LEU A 195 -2.88 -10.78 -0.73
C LEU A 195 -1.71 -10.29 -1.58
N GLY A 196 -1.55 -10.83 -2.80
CA GLY A 196 -0.55 -10.35 -3.75
C GLY A 196 -0.73 -8.88 -4.13
N SER A 197 -1.98 -8.39 -4.24
CA SER A 197 -2.26 -6.97 -4.47
C SER A 197 -1.87 -6.06 -3.30
N PHE A 198 -1.79 -6.62 -2.09
CA PHE A 198 -1.28 -5.98 -0.87
C PHE A 198 0.21 -6.27 -0.62
N MET A 199 0.94 -6.78 -1.61
CA MET A 199 2.37 -7.09 -1.54
C MET A 199 2.76 -8.29 -0.66
N PHE A 200 1.79 -9.08 -0.19
CA PHE A 200 2.07 -10.33 0.51
C PHE A 200 2.16 -11.48 -0.51
N SER A 201 3.33 -12.07 -0.66
CA SER A 201 3.59 -13.11 -1.67
C SER A 201 4.50 -14.22 -1.15
N GLY A 202 4.49 -15.38 -1.82
CA GLY A 202 5.30 -16.52 -1.40
C GLY A 202 4.98 -16.94 0.04
N GLU A 203 6.01 -17.07 0.87
CA GLU A 203 5.90 -17.44 2.29
C GLU A 203 5.25 -16.37 3.17
N ASP A 204 5.09 -15.12 2.68
CA ASP A 204 4.45 -14.06 3.45
C ASP A 204 3.01 -14.41 3.82
N VAL A 205 2.30 -15.16 2.97
CA VAL A 205 0.89 -15.50 3.19
C VAL A 205 0.66 -16.41 4.39
N ASP A 206 1.71 -17.13 4.81
CA ASP A 206 1.70 -18.06 5.94
C ASP A 206 2.20 -17.41 7.25
N LYS A 207 2.56 -16.11 7.21
CA LYS A 207 2.91 -15.35 8.41
C LYS A 207 1.68 -15.07 9.27
N LYS A 208 1.92 -15.02 10.58
CA LYS A 208 0.95 -14.67 11.64
C LYS A 208 1.20 -13.25 12.11
#